data_AF-A0A6N8FX15-F1
#
_entry.id   AF-A0A6N8FX15-F1
#
_cell.length_a   1.000
_cell.length_b   1.000
_cell.length_c   1.000
_cell.angle_alpha   90.00
_cell.angle_beta   90.00
_cell.angle_gamma   90.00
#
_symmetry.space_group_name_H-M   'P 1'
#
loop_
_entity.id
_entity.type
_entity.pdbx_description
1 polymer ?
#
loop_
_entity_poly.entity_id
_entity_poly.type
_entity_poly.pdbx_seq_one_letter_code
_entity_poly.pdbx_strand_id
1 'polypeptide(L)'
;MSGCDIIVVGASAGGVEALEQLVRNLPLSLPAAIFVVLHIPSHAKSVLPSILNRCIEKQHKRQSLLKAIHPQDGAEIQHNQIYIAPPAQHLLVNNGYIRLARGPKENSHRPAVDPLFRTAARTYGQRVVGVILSGTLDDGTAGLAAIKQQGGIAIAQDPQETLYSGMPRSAIENVAVDHILPVAKIASVLVELANKPIEKGVKAVSQEMEIEADMAELELGAMQRLDRPGKPSSFGCPECGGVLWELQEGELSRFRCRTGHAYSINSLLAEQSDALEEALWNALRALEEKATLSQRLATQARDRNRPYSANRFQSQGEDAQARATLVRQLLLKGEGNGQVSTINEAVGSSETATELATEQQEIIPATASFPVVAIAASAGGLKALTELLSPLKADFPAAITVVQHVSPHHPSQMANILSHRIALPVKEAEQGDQLVPGQVYIAPPNKHLLVSANSTLCLSDAQLVNFLRPSADLLFESVAASFQAQAIAVVLTGIGSDGAMGIRAIKQMGGKAIAQDLATSEFFGMPGAAIDTGSIDLVVPLEQMASILVRLVTHNDESTLL
;
A
#
# COMPACT_ATOMS: atom_id res chain seq x y z
N MET A 1 -4.50 -25.97 -35.76
CA MET A 1 -4.78 -26.30 -34.34
C MET A 1 -4.18 -25.18 -33.53
N SER A 2 -4.99 -24.45 -32.77
CA SER A 2 -4.52 -23.35 -31.91
C SER A 2 -3.81 -23.93 -30.69
N GLY A 3 -2.67 -23.35 -30.31
CA GLY A 3 -2.02 -23.66 -29.04
C GLY A 3 -2.70 -22.95 -27.86
N CYS A 4 -1.97 -22.77 -26.76
CA CYS A 4 -2.47 -21.98 -25.63
C CYS A 4 -2.47 -20.49 -26.00
N ASP A 5 -3.61 -19.99 -26.49
CA ASP A 5 -3.72 -18.62 -26.99
C ASP A 5 -4.35 -17.63 -26.00
N ILE A 6 -4.69 -18.08 -24.80
CA ILE A 6 -5.17 -17.23 -23.69
C ILE A 6 -4.24 -17.41 -22.50
N ILE A 7 -3.49 -16.35 -22.18
CA ILE A 7 -2.58 -16.32 -21.04
C ILE A 7 -3.15 -15.33 -20.02
N VAL A 8 -3.40 -15.78 -18.80
CA VAL A 8 -3.88 -14.93 -17.70
C VAL A 8 -2.80 -14.84 -16.63
N VAL A 9 -2.49 -13.63 -16.18
CA VAL A 9 -1.41 -13.33 -15.25
C VAL A 9 -1.95 -12.55 -14.06
N GLY A 10 -1.66 -13.02 -12.86
CA GLY A 10 -2.01 -12.38 -11.60
C GLY A 10 -0.77 -11.95 -10.83
N ALA A 11 -0.77 -10.72 -10.33
CA ALA A 11 0.31 -10.17 -9.52
C ALA A 11 -0.20 -9.16 -8.49
N SER A 12 0.58 -8.91 -7.45
CA SER A 12 0.27 -7.92 -6.41
C SER A 12 1.54 -7.17 -5.99
N ALA A 13 1.90 -7.14 -4.71
CA ALA A 13 3.14 -6.55 -4.22
C ALA A 13 4.38 -7.16 -4.92
N GLY A 14 5.27 -6.30 -5.43
CA GLY A 14 6.41 -6.72 -6.27
C GLY A 14 6.03 -7.20 -7.68
N GLY A 15 4.77 -7.03 -8.07
CA GLY A 15 4.24 -7.51 -9.35
C GLY A 15 4.67 -6.67 -10.54
N VAL A 16 4.95 -5.37 -10.37
CA VAL A 16 5.39 -4.49 -11.46
C VAL A 16 6.75 -4.94 -11.98
N GLU A 17 7.70 -5.23 -11.08
CA GLU A 17 9.04 -5.72 -11.39
C GLU A 17 8.97 -7.08 -12.08
N ALA A 18 8.15 -7.99 -11.56
CA ALA A 18 7.93 -9.31 -12.16
C ALA A 18 7.33 -9.20 -13.57
N LEU A 19 6.32 -8.33 -13.77
CA LEU A 19 5.71 -8.11 -15.08
C LEU A 19 6.67 -7.45 -16.08
N GLU A 20 7.47 -6.48 -15.64
CA GLU A 20 8.51 -5.90 -16.48
C GLU A 20 9.52 -6.97 -16.93
N GLN A 21 9.99 -7.82 -16.02
CA GLN A 21 10.92 -8.91 -16.35
C GLN A 21 10.28 -9.93 -17.28
N LEU A 22 9.00 -10.29 -17.07
CA LEU A 22 8.28 -11.21 -17.94
C LEU A 22 8.21 -10.66 -19.36
N VAL A 23 7.76 -9.42 -19.51
CA VAL A 23 7.60 -8.75 -20.80
C VAL A 23 8.94 -8.54 -21.50
N ARG A 24 10.02 -8.29 -20.75
CA ARG A 24 11.40 -8.23 -21.29
C ARG A 24 11.90 -9.54 -21.88
N ASN A 25 11.23 -10.66 -21.66
CA ASN A 25 11.66 -11.94 -22.22
C ASN A 25 10.66 -12.47 -23.27
N LEU A 26 9.61 -11.69 -23.59
CA LEU A 26 8.67 -12.03 -24.65
C LEU A 26 9.23 -11.72 -26.05
N PRO A 27 8.85 -12.50 -27.07
CA PRO A 27 9.29 -12.30 -28.46
C PRO A 27 8.60 -11.09 -29.11
N LEU A 28 9.01 -10.77 -30.35
CA LEU A 28 8.39 -9.72 -31.16
C LEU A 28 6.90 -9.95 -31.45
N SER A 29 6.49 -11.22 -31.53
CA SER A 29 5.11 -11.62 -31.76
C SER A 29 4.80 -12.90 -30.98
N LEU A 30 3.60 -12.96 -30.40
CA LEU A 30 3.09 -14.09 -29.67
C LEU A 30 1.69 -14.44 -30.22
N PRO A 31 1.43 -15.68 -30.68
CA PRO A 31 0.12 -16.10 -31.18
C PRO A 31 -0.87 -16.35 -30.03
N ALA A 32 -0.92 -15.42 -29.06
CA ALA A 32 -1.75 -15.45 -27.87
C ALA A 32 -2.11 -14.03 -27.43
N ALA A 33 -3.18 -13.91 -26.65
CA ALA A 33 -3.52 -12.71 -25.89
C ALA A 33 -3.10 -12.90 -24.42
N ILE A 34 -2.52 -11.86 -23.82
CA ILE A 34 -2.15 -11.86 -22.40
C ILE A 34 -3.11 -10.94 -21.64
N PHE A 35 -3.68 -11.43 -20.55
CA PHE A 35 -4.54 -10.67 -19.65
C PHE A 35 -3.86 -10.55 -18.30
N VAL A 36 -3.75 -9.34 -17.77
CA VAL A 36 -2.98 -9.06 -16.57
C VAL A 36 -3.88 -8.38 -15.54
N VAL A 37 -3.96 -8.97 -14.36
CA VAL A 37 -4.45 -8.31 -13.15
C VAL A 37 -3.27 -8.01 -12.25
N LEU A 38 -3.10 -6.73 -11.93
CA LEU A 38 -2.23 -6.25 -10.87
C LEU A 38 -3.12 -5.61 -9.80
N HIS A 39 -2.97 -6.04 -8.54
CA HIS A 39 -3.69 -5.40 -7.44
C HIS A 39 -3.28 -3.93 -7.32
N ILE A 40 -4.27 -3.06 -7.45
CA ILE A 40 -4.10 -1.62 -7.34
C ILE A 40 -5.30 -1.02 -6.59
N PRO A 41 -5.12 0.07 -5.85
CA PRO A 41 -6.22 0.76 -5.21
C PRO A 41 -7.28 1.20 -6.24
N SER A 42 -8.55 1.08 -5.86
CA SER A 42 -9.68 1.38 -6.76
C SER A 42 -9.74 2.83 -7.25
N HIS A 43 -9.11 3.77 -6.54
CA HIS A 43 -9.02 5.19 -6.89
C HIS A 43 -7.73 5.57 -7.62
N ALA A 44 -6.73 4.68 -7.67
CA ALA A 44 -5.44 4.95 -8.29
C ALA A 44 -5.53 4.95 -9.81
N LYS A 45 -4.72 5.77 -10.49
CA LYS A 45 -4.54 5.65 -11.95
C LYS A 45 -3.50 4.58 -12.24
N SER A 46 -3.84 3.61 -13.09
CA SER A 46 -2.85 2.64 -13.56
C SER A 46 -2.08 3.19 -14.75
N VAL A 47 -0.76 3.32 -14.58
CA VAL A 47 0.19 3.64 -15.67
C VAL A 47 0.92 2.39 -16.18
N LEU A 48 0.52 1.21 -15.70
CA LEU A 48 1.16 -0.06 -16.05
C LEU A 48 1.23 -0.31 -17.57
N PRO A 49 0.20 0.00 -18.40
CA PRO A 49 0.34 -0.14 -19.85
C PRO A 49 1.50 0.68 -20.41
N SER A 50 1.69 1.92 -19.95
CA SER A 50 2.79 2.79 -20.39
C SER A 50 4.15 2.26 -19.94
N ILE A 51 4.23 1.70 -18.74
CA ILE A 51 5.45 1.07 -18.21
C ILE A 51 5.84 -0.13 -19.07
N LEU A 52 4.91 -1.06 -19.31
CA LEU A 52 5.18 -2.26 -20.11
C LEU A 52 5.50 -1.91 -21.57
N ASN A 53 4.78 -0.96 -22.19
CA ASN A 53 5.09 -0.51 -23.55
C ASN A 53 6.51 0.09 -23.66
N ARG A 54 6.92 0.92 -22.69
CA ARG A 54 8.29 1.46 -22.64
C ARG A 54 9.32 0.34 -22.52
N CYS A 55 8.98 -0.70 -21.77
CA CYS A 55 9.81 -1.88 -21.61
C CYS A 55 10.00 -2.65 -22.94
N ILE A 56 8.89 -2.91 -23.64
CA ILE A 56 8.86 -3.55 -24.96
C ILE A 56 9.65 -2.72 -25.98
N GLU A 57 9.46 -1.40 -26.01
CA GLU A 57 10.15 -0.50 -26.92
C GLU A 57 11.66 -0.49 -26.72
N LYS A 58 12.12 -0.47 -25.46
CA LYS A 58 13.56 -0.50 -25.12
C LYS A 58 14.24 -1.77 -25.62
N GLN A 59 13.56 -2.91 -25.52
CA GLN A 59 14.12 -4.19 -25.93
C GLN A 59 14.09 -4.37 -27.45
N HIS A 60 12.97 -4.04 -28.09
CA HIS A 60 12.68 -4.44 -29.47
C HIS A 60 12.70 -3.28 -30.48
N LYS A 61 13.09 -2.07 -30.08
CA LYS A 61 13.27 -0.88 -30.96
C LYS A 61 12.13 -0.65 -31.97
N ARG A 62 10.88 -0.57 -31.47
CA ARG A 62 9.62 -0.42 -32.24
C ARG A 62 9.28 -1.54 -33.23
N GLN A 63 9.96 -2.68 -33.19
CA GLN A 63 9.68 -3.83 -34.07
C GLN A 63 8.69 -4.83 -33.47
N SER A 64 8.40 -4.74 -32.16
CA SER A 64 7.47 -5.66 -31.51
C SER A 64 6.02 -5.35 -31.91
N LEU A 65 5.26 -6.41 -32.19
CA LEU A 65 3.81 -6.36 -32.36
C LEU A 65 3.08 -6.38 -31.02
N LEU A 66 3.78 -6.66 -29.92
CA LEU A 66 3.20 -6.66 -28.58
C LEU A 66 2.85 -5.25 -28.14
N LYS A 67 1.62 -5.08 -27.66
CA LYS A 67 1.17 -3.79 -27.12
C LYS A 67 0.38 -4.00 -25.83
N ALA A 68 0.72 -3.23 -24.81
CA ALA A 68 0.01 -3.21 -23.54
C ALA A 68 -1.04 -2.09 -23.53
N ILE A 69 -2.29 -2.41 -23.18
CA ILE A 69 -3.40 -1.44 -23.12
C ILE A 69 -4.35 -1.75 -21.97
N HIS A 70 -5.08 -0.74 -21.50
CA HIS A 70 -6.36 -0.99 -20.83
C HIS A 70 -7.40 -1.30 -21.91
N PRO A 71 -8.10 -2.44 -21.85
CA PRO A 71 -9.16 -2.74 -22.80
C PRO A 71 -10.37 -1.83 -22.58
N GLN A 72 -11.22 -1.74 -23.61
CA GLN A 72 -12.58 -1.24 -23.48
C GLN A 72 -13.52 -2.43 -23.25
N ASP A 73 -14.64 -2.18 -22.56
CA ASP A 73 -15.68 -3.19 -22.40
C ASP A 73 -16.23 -3.61 -23.77
N GLY A 74 -16.38 -4.91 -24.01
CA GLY A 74 -16.80 -5.48 -25.29
C GLY A 74 -15.71 -5.54 -26.37
N ALA A 75 -14.46 -5.15 -26.08
CA ALA A 75 -13.38 -5.22 -27.06
C ALA A 75 -13.09 -6.67 -27.49
N GLU A 76 -12.84 -6.88 -28.80
CA GLU A 76 -12.44 -8.19 -29.33
C GLU A 76 -11.05 -8.61 -28.81
N ILE A 77 -10.90 -9.90 -28.54
CA ILE A 77 -9.63 -10.48 -28.12
C ILE A 77 -8.72 -10.66 -29.33
N GLN A 78 -7.56 -10.00 -29.31
CA GLN A 78 -6.57 -10.03 -30.37
C GLN A 78 -5.24 -10.62 -29.87
N HIS A 79 -4.59 -11.42 -30.72
CA HIS A 79 -3.23 -11.88 -30.46
C HIS A 79 -2.25 -10.70 -30.46
N ASN A 80 -1.11 -10.88 -29.78
CA ASN A 80 -0.10 -9.84 -29.58
C ASN A 80 -0.58 -8.65 -28.72
N GLN A 81 -1.68 -8.77 -27.99
CA GLN A 81 -2.12 -7.75 -27.04
C GLN A 81 -1.90 -8.21 -25.60
N ILE A 82 -1.50 -7.25 -24.76
CA ILE A 82 -1.41 -7.39 -23.30
C ILE A 82 -2.49 -6.49 -22.70
N TYR A 83 -3.62 -7.09 -22.32
CA TYR A 83 -4.75 -6.41 -21.72
C TYR A 83 -4.55 -6.31 -20.21
N ILE A 84 -4.48 -5.08 -19.70
CA ILE A 84 -4.28 -4.83 -18.27
C ILE A 84 -5.60 -4.38 -17.66
N ALA A 85 -5.98 -5.01 -16.57
CA ALA A 85 -7.18 -4.68 -15.83
C ALA A 85 -7.16 -3.21 -15.38
N PRO A 86 -8.19 -2.42 -15.71
CA PRO A 86 -8.28 -1.05 -15.21
C PRO A 86 -8.65 -1.03 -13.71
N PRO A 87 -8.28 0.03 -12.99
CA PRO A 87 -8.65 0.20 -11.59
C PRO A 87 -10.17 0.12 -11.39
N ALA A 88 -10.60 -0.44 -10.25
CA ALA A 88 -12.01 -0.56 -9.84
C ALA A 88 -12.91 -1.42 -10.74
N GLN A 89 -12.37 -2.15 -11.72
CA GLN A 89 -13.14 -3.07 -12.57
C GLN A 89 -12.45 -4.42 -12.64
N HIS A 90 -13.21 -5.51 -12.58
CA HIS A 90 -12.70 -6.83 -12.89
C HIS A 90 -12.51 -6.98 -14.40
N LEU A 91 -11.37 -7.55 -14.79
CA LEU A 91 -11.07 -7.93 -16.17
C LEU A 91 -11.51 -9.37 -16.39
N LEU A 92 -12.53 -9.57 -17.22
CA LEU A 92 -13.16 -10.87 -17.44
C LEU A 92 -13.05 -11.27 -18.90
N VAL A 93 -12.97 -12.59 -19.13
CA VAL A 93 -12.74 -13.18 -20.46
C VAL A 93 -13.96 -13.99 -20.89
N ASN A 94 -14.65 -13.50 -21.92
CA ASN A 94 -15.79 -14.16 -22.54
C ASN A 94 -15.43 -14.65 -23.95
N ASN A 95 -16.37 -15.34 -24.61
CA ASN A 95 -16.10 -15.99 -25.90
C ASN A 95 -15.84 -14.95 -27.01
N GLY A 96 -14.56 -14.66 -27.26
CA GLY A 96 -14.08 -13.75 -28.30
C GLY A 96 -13.98 -12.27 -27.90
N TYR A 97 -14.45 -11.89 -26.71
CA TYR A 97 -14.44 -10.49 -26.27
C TYR A 97 -14.14 -10.35 -24.77
N ILE A 98 -13.73 -9.14 -24.40
CA ILE A 98 -13.35 -8.74 -23.04
C ILE A 98 -14.56 -8.10 -22.36
N ARG A 99 -14.81 -8.44 -21.09
CA ARG A 99 -15.84 -7.80 -20.27
C ARG A 99 -15.19 -7.11 -19.08
N LEU A 100 -15.57 -5.85 -18.84
CA LEU A 100 -15.14 -5.06 -17.69
C LEU A 100 -16.31 -4.85 -16.73
N ALA A 101 -16.31 -5.58 -15.62
CA ALA A 101 -17.42 -5.56 -14.67
C ALA A 101 -17.05 -4.82 -13.38
N ARG A 102 -18.01 -4.11 -12.78
CA ARG A 102 -17.89 -3.52 -11.43
C ARG A 102 -18.50 -4.43 -10.37
N GLY A 103 -18.39 -5.74 -10.56
CA GLY A 103 -18.93 -6.72 -9.63
C GLY A 103 -18.36 -6.59 -8.23
N PRO A 104 -18.92 -7.34 -7.26
CA PRO A 104 -18.41 -7.35 -5.90
C PRO A 104 -16.91 -7.66 -5.88
N LYS A 105 -16.19 -7.08 -4.93
CA LYS A 105 -14.78 -7.42 -4.70
C LYS A 105 -14.64 -8.91 -4.35
N GLU A 106 -13.56 -9.52 -4.83
CA GLU A 106 -13.13 -10.85 -4.37
C GLU A 106 -11.78 -10.71 -3.70
N ASN A 107 -11.59 -11.36 -2.55
CA ASN A 107 -10.42 -11.23 -1.69
C ASN A 107 -10.06 -9.76 -1.40
N SER A 108 -11.08 -8.90 -1.24
CA SER A 108 -10.98 -7.43 -1.08
C SER A 108 -10.44 -6.64 -2.27
N HIS A 109 -10.17 -7.30 -3.40
CA HIS A 109 -9.60 -6.68 -4.58
C HIS A 109 -10.64 -6.46 -5.69
N ARG A 110 -10.43 -5.38 -6.45
CA ARG A 110 -11.11 -5.10 -7.72
C ARG A 110 -10.24 -4.13 -8.54
N PRO A 111 -9.47 -4.62 -9.53
CA PRO A 111 -9.50 -5.97 -10.09
C PRO A 111 -8.96 -7.06 -9.14
N ALA A 112 -9.61 -8.22 -9.13
CA ALA A 112 -9.13 -9.45 -8.48
C ALA A 112 -8.65 -10.47 -9.54
N VAL A 113 -7.70 -11.32 -9.16
CA VAL A 113 -7.08 -12.32 -10.05
C VAL A 113 -8.03 -13.50 -10.27
N ASP A 114 -8.69 -13.97 -9.20
CA ASP A 114 -9.59 -15.12 -9.24
C ASP A 114 -10.68 -15.01 -10.34
N PRO A 115 -11.43 -13.89 -10.47
CA PRO A 115 -12.42 -13.72 -11.54
C PRO A 115 -11.84 -13.80 -12.96
N LEU A 116 -10.67 -13.22 -13.21
CA LEU A 116 -10.01 -13.29 -14.52
C LEU A 116 -9.71 -14.76 -14.87
N PHE A 117 -9.09 -15.46 -13.93
CA PHE A 117 -8.65 -16.84 -14.15
C PHE A 117 -9.84 -17.77 -14.31
N ARG A 118 -10.88 -17.60 -13.49
CA ARG A 118 -12.11 -18.38 -13.53
C ARG A 118 -12.87 -18.19 -14.85
N THR A 119 -13.05 -16.95 -15.30
CA THR A 119 -13.76 -16.68 -16.57
C THR A 119 -12.98 -17.17 -17.79
N ALA A 120 -11.64 -17.05 -17.78
CA ALA A 120 -10.80 -17.63 -18.81
C ALA A 120 -10.91 -19.16 -18.83
N ALA A 121 -10.81 -19.82 -17.68
CA ALA A 121 -10.95 -21.27 -17.55
C ALA A 121 -12.31 -21.76 -18.07
N ARG A 122 -13.40 -21.11 -17.64
CA ARG A 122 -14.77 -21.40 -18.07
C ARG A 122 -14.93 -21.35 -19.59
N THR A 123 -14.36 -20.33 -20.23
CA THR A 123 -14.58 -20.04 -21.65
C THR A 123 -13.64 -20.81 -22.58
N TYR A 124 -12.35 -20.91 -22.22
CA TYR A 124 -11.29 -21.39 -23.11
C TYR A 124 -10.65 -22.72 -22.67
N GLY A 125 -10.92 -23.18 -21.45
CA GLY A 125 -10.51 -24.48 -20.92
C GLY A 125 -9.02 -24.77 -21.11
N GLN A 126 -8.69 -25.86 -21.81
CA GLN A 126 -7.31 -26.32 -22.02
C GLN A 126 -6.41 -25.33 -22.75
N ARG A 127 -6.97 -24.33 -23.43
CA ARG A 127 -6.20 -23.27 -24.12
C ARG A 127 -5.66 -22.20 -23.17
N VAL A 128 -6.00 -22.27 -21.89
CA VAL A 128 -5.62 -21.26 -20.89
C VAL A 128 -4.31 -21.64 -20.20
N VAL A 129 -3.42 -20.66 -20.08
CA VAL A 129 -2.26 -20.72 -19.17
C VAL A 129 -2.46 -19.68 -18.08
N GLY A 130 -2.54 -20.12 -16.83
CA GLY A 130 -2.56 -19.25 -15.65
C GLY A 130 -1.17 -19.06 -15.09
N VAL A 131 -0.78 -17.82 -14.82
CA VAL A 131 0.52 -17.45 -14.27
C VAL A 131 0.33 -16.63 -12.99
N ILE A 132 0.81 -17.12 -11.87
CA ILE A 132 0.86 -16.37 -10.60
C ILE A 132 2.28 -15.85 -10.37
N LEU A 133 2.40 -14.53 -10.22
CA LEU A 133 3.66 -13.83 -9.93
C LEU A 133 3.69 -13.33 -8.47
N SER A 134 4.77 -12.64 -8.11
CA SER A 134 4.96 -12.01 -6.80
C SER A 134 3.71 -11.28 -6.30
N GLY A 135 3.38 -11.51 -5.03
CA GLY A 135 2.25 -10.90 -4.35
C GLY A 135 2.00 -11.44 -2.95
N THR A 136 1.09 -10.79 -2.23
CA THR A 136 0.70 -11.14 -0.85
C THR A 136 -0.60 -11.92 -0.81
N LEU A 137 -0.79 -12.72 0.23
CA LEU A 137 -1.98 -13.56 0.43
C LEU A 137 -2.18 -14.55 -0.73
N ASP A 138 -3.42 -14.79 -1.15
CA ASP A 138 -3.79 -15.98 -1.93
C ASP A 138 -4.80 -15.72 -3.05
N ASP A 139 -5.05 -14.46 -3.43
CA ASP A 139 -5.88 -14.18 -4.61
C ASP A 139 -5.23 -14.75 -5.88
N GLY A 140 -6.01 -15.42 -6.70
CA GLY A 140 -5.55 -16.15 -7.88
C GLY A 140 -5.36 -17.64 -7.67
N THR A 141 -5.25 -18.12 -6.42
CA THR A 141 -5.12 -19.57 -6.14
C THR A 141 -6.36 -20.34 -6.55
N ALA A 142 -7.57 -19.86 -6.20
CA ALA A 142 -8.81 -20.52 -6.57
C ALA A 142 -9.06 -20.44 -8.09
N GLY A 143 -8.75 -19.30 -8.70
CA GLY A 143 -8.77 -19.13 -10.15
C GLY A 143 -7.80 -20.08 -10.87
N LEU A 144 -6.59 -20.27 -10.34
CA LEU A 144 -5.61 -21.20 -10.90
C LEU A 144 -6.05 -22.66 -10.75
N ALA A 145 -6.70 -23.01 -9.64
CA ALA A 145 -7.35 -24.30 -9.46
C ALA A 145 -8.45 -24.51 -10.52
N ALA A 146 -9.27 -23.50 -10.81
CA ALA A 146 -10.28 -23.55 -11.87
C ALA A 146 -9.67 -23.81 -13.25
N ILE A 147 -8.53 -23.17 -13.56
CA ILE A 147 -7.76 -23.43 -14.79
C ILE A 147 -7.34 -24.90 -14.87
N LYS A 148 -6.78 -25.46 -13.79
CA LYS A 148 -6.39 -26.89 -13.73
C LYS A 148 -7.58 -27.83 -13.87
N GLN A 149 -8.70 -27.54 -13.23
CA GLN A 149 -9.92 -28.33 -13.35
C GLN A 149 -10.39 -28.42 -14.81
N GLN A 150 -10.30 -27.31 -15.56
CA GLN A 150 -10.64 -27.25 -16.98
C GLN A 150 -9.52 -27.75 -17.93
N GLY A 151 -8.42 -28.27 -17.37
CA GLY A 151 -7.31 -28.87 -18.11
C GLY A 151 -6.34 -27.86 -18.73
N GLY A 152 -6.37 -26.60 -18.29
CA GLY A 152 -5.34 -25.62 -18.61
C GLY A 152 -4.04 -25.88 -17.83
N ILE A 153 -3.06 -25.01 -18.06
CA ILE A 153 -1.71 -25.10 -17.48
C ILE A 153 -1.54 -24.04 -16.40
N ALA A 154 -0.97 -24.42 -15.26
CA ALA A 154 -0.67 -23.53 -14.15
C ALA A 154 0.84 -23.33 -14.00
N ILE A 155 1.25 -22.07 -13.92
CA ILE A 155 2.63 -21.64 -13.70
C ILE A 155 2.65 -20.74 -12.47
N ALA A 156 3.60 -20.98 -11.56
CA ALA A 156 3.89 -20.09 -10.45
C ALA A 156 5.33 -19.58 -10.56
N GLN A 157 5.55 -18.31 -10.24
CA GLN A 157 6.89 -17.77 -10.05
C GLN A 157 7.58 -18.51 -8.90
N ASP A 158 8.87 -18.82 -9.07
CA ASP A 158 9.68 -19.44 -8.02
C ASP A 158 9.68 -18.58 -6.74
N PRO A 159 9.14 -19.09 -5.60
CA PRO A 159 9.08 -18.33 -4.34
C PRO A 159 10.43 -17.87 -3.79
N GLN A 160 11.55 -18.42 -4.27
CA GLN A 160 12.89 -18.02 -3.82
C GLN A 160 13.36 -16.69 -4.42
N GLU A 161 12.80 -16.25 -5.56
CA GLU A 161 13.16 -14.98 -6.21
C GLU A 161 12.07 -13.91 -6.13
N THR A 162 10.90 -14.26 -5.62
CA THR A 162 9.79 -13.31 -5.47
C THR A 162 10.11 -12.28 -4.39
N LEU A 163 9.81 -11.01 -4.64
CA LEU A 163 9.83 -9.99 -3.58
C LEU A 163 8.80 -10.32 -2.49
N TYR A 164 7.64 -10.85 -2.90
CA TYR A 164 6.57 -11.29 -2.01
C TYR A 164 6.09 -12.67 -2.46
N SER A 165 6.28 -13.66 -1.61
CA SER A 165 6.05 -15.08 -1.95
C SER A 165 4.65 -15.60 -1.59
N GLY A 166 3.75 -14.76 -1.08
CA GLY A 166 2.43 -15.18 -0.60
C GLY A 166 1.60 -15.86 -1.68
N MET A 167 1.32 -15.15 -2.77
CA MET A 167 0.48 -15.67 -3.87
C MET A 167 1.12 -16.91 -4.52
N PRO A 168 2.43 -16.91 -4.90
CA PRO A 168 3.05 -18.11 -5.47
C PRO A 168 3.08 -19.32 -4.53
N ARG A 169 3.36 -19.13 -3.22
CA ARG A 169 3.34 -20.24 -2.26
C ARG A 169 1.95 -20.83 -2.10
N SER A 170 0.93 -19.97 -1.94
CA SER A 170 -0.45 -20.42 -1.87
C SER A 170 -0.86 -21.22 -3.11
N ALA A 171 -0.49 -20.76 -4.30
CA ALA A 171 -0.74 -21.48 -5.55
C ALA A 171 -0.05 -22.86 -5.56
N ILE A 172 1.22 -22.94 -5.15
CA ILE A 172 1.99 -24.20 -5.11
C ILE A 172 1.43 -25.19 -4.09
N GLU A 173 0.99 -24.71 -2.94
CA GLU A 173 0.48 -25.55 -1.85
C GLU A 173 -0.91 -26.13 -2.15
N ASN A 174 -1.75 -25.39 -2.89
CA ASN A 174 -3.16 -25.71 -3.06
C ASN A 174 -3.54 -26.13 -4.49
N VAL A 175 -2.63 -25.99 -5.45
CA VAL A 175 -2.88 -26.31 -6.86
C VAL A 175 -1.76 -27.20 -7.39
N ALA A 176 -2.12 -28.17 -8.24
CA ALA A 176 -1.16 -28.95 -9.00
C ALA A 176 -0.51 -28.07 -10.09
N VAL A 177 0.42 -27.20 -9.68
CA VAL A 177 1.19 -26.30 -10.55
C VAL A 177 2.10 -27.12 -11.46
N ASP A 178 2.02 -26.89 -12.76
CA ASP A 178 2.80 -27.64 -13.76
C ASP A 178 4.26 -27.14 -13.82
N HIS A 179 4.47 -25.85 -13.60
CA HIS A 179 5.78 -25.22 -13.67
C HIS A 179 6.01 -24.21 -12.55
N ILE A 180 7.09 -24.41 -11.79
CA ILE A 180 7.61 -23.43 -10.83
C ILE A 180 8.92 -22.90 -11.40
N LEU A 181 8.95 -21.64 -11.79
CA LEU A 181 10.03 -21.10 -12.62
C LEU A 181 10.43 -19.68 -12.22
N PRO A 182 11.72 -19.33 -12.39
CA PRO A 182 12.15 -17.94 -12.49
C PRO A 182 11.38 -17.16 -13.56
N VAL A 183 11.03 -15.90 -13.32
CA VAL A 183 10.24 -15.05 -14.25
C VAL A 183 10.84 -15.01 -15.65
N ALA A 184 12.17 -14.93 -15.74
CA ALA A 184 12.88 -14.92 -17.03
C ALA A 184 12.62 -16.18 -17.86
N LYS A 185 12.38 -17.33 -17.22
CA LYS A 185 12.07 -18.61 -17.89
C LYS A 185 10.59 -18.77 -18.20
N ILE A 186 9.70 -18.12 -17.43
CA ILE A 186 8.25 -18.16 -17.68
C ILE A 186 7.95 -17.73 -19.11
N ALA A 187 8.54 -16.64 -19.58
CA ALA A 187 8.32 -16.14 -20.94
C ALA A 187 8.63 -17.20 -22.02
N SER A 188 9.74 -17.93 -21.90
CA SER A 188 10.10 -18.99 -22.85
C SER A 188 9.09 -20.14 -22.87
N VAL A 189 8.55 -20.52 -21.70
CA VAL A 189 7.52 -21.55 -21.61
C VAL A 189 6.20 -21.06 -22.20
N LEU A 190 5.81 -19.80 -21.98
CA LEU A 190 4.62 -19.22 -22.61
C LEU A 190 4.70 -19.26 -24.13
N VAL A 191 5.87 -18.98 -24.71
CA VAL A 191 6.10 -19.07 -26.16
C VAL A 191 5.96 -20.51 -26.64
N GLU A 192 6.55 -21.47 -25.94
CA GLU A 192 6.42 -22.90 -26.30
C GLU A 192 4.95 -23.34 -26.29
N LEU A 193 4.23 -23.04 -25.19
CA LEU A 193 2.84 -23.44 -25.01
C LEU A 193 1.90 -22.78 -26.03
N ALA A 194 2.15 -21.52 -26.39
CA ALA A 194 1.35 -20.82 -27.40
C ALA A 194 1.50 -21.44 -28.80
N ASN A 195 2.65 -22.05 -29.11
CA ASN A 195 2.92 -22.67 -30.41
C ASN A 195 2.59 -24.17 -30.46
N LYS A 196 2.48 -24.84 -29.30
CA LYS A 196 2.20 -26.27 -29.22
C LYS A 196 0.71 -26.54 -29.49
N PRO A 197 0.34 -27.35 -30.49
CA PRO A 197 -1.05 -27.66 -30.77
C PRO A 197 -1.70 -28.45 -29.62
N ILE A 198 -2.93 -28.08 -29.26
CA ILE A 198 -3.69 -28.72 -28.19
C ILE A 198 -4.81 -29.58 -28.81
N GLU A 199 -4.99 -30.80 -28.28
CA GLU A 199 -6.13 -31.63 -28.61
C GLU A 199 -7.41 -31.04 -27.99
N LYS A 200 -8.46 -30.84 -28.79
CA LYS A 200 -9.72 -30.30 -28.29
C LYS A 200 -10.41 -31.31 -27.39
N GLY A 201 -10.29 -31.16 -26.08
CA GLY A 201 -11.14 -31.83 -25.09
C GLY A 201 -12.07 -30.82 -24.43
N VAL A 202 -13.39 -30.99 -24.58
CA VAL A 202 -14.39 -30.19 -23.85
C VAL A 202 -14.63 -30.87 -22.50
N LYS A 203 -14.24 -30.21 -21.41
CA LYS A 203 -14.68 -30.59 -20.07
C LYS A 203 -15.96 -29.82 -19.76
N ALA A 204 -16.88 -30.46 -19.01
CA ALA A 204 -18.06 -29.78 -18.52
C ALA A 204 -17.65 -28.75 -17.45
N VAL A 205 -18.18 -27.53 -17.57
CA VAL A 205 -18.06 -26.50 -16.54
C VAL A 205 -18.94 -26.90 -15.36
N SER A 206 -18.44 -26.76 -14.13
CA SER A 206 -19.25 -27.03 -12.93
C SER A 206 -20.28 -25.92 -12.72
N GLN A 207 -21.44 -26.24 -12.14
CA GLN A 207 -22.46 -25.24 -11.80
C GLN A 207 -21.93 -24.16 -10.86
N GLU A 208 -21.03 -24.53 -9.93
CA GLU A 208 -20.36 -23.60 -9.02
C GLU A 208 -19.53 -22.57 -9.80
N MET A 209 -18.71 -23.02 -10.76
CA MET A 209 -17.90 -22.12 -11.59
C MET A 209 -18.75 -21.19 -12.46
N GLU A 210 -19.90 -21.67 -12.98
CA GLU A 210 -20.86 -20.81 -13.68
C GLU A 210 -21.41 -19.71 -12.78
N ILE A 211 -21.93 -20.09 -11.61
CA ILE A 211 -22.49 -19.16 -10.61
C ILE A 211 -21.47 -18.08 -10.23
N GLU A 212 -20.24 -18.49 -9.93
CA GLU A 212 -19.14 -17.62 -9.53
C GLU A 212 -18.73 -16.63 -10.61
N ALA A 213 -18.66 -17.08 -11.86
CA ALA A 213 -18.34 -16.23 -13.00
C ALA A 213 -19.48 -15.24 -13.31
N ASP A 214 -20.74 -15.70 -13.29
CA ASP A 214 -21.92 -14.84 -13.54
C ASP A 214 -22.03 -13.73 -12.48
N MET A 215 -21.69 -14.02 -11.22
CA MET A 215 -21.68 -13.02 -10.14
C MET A 215 -20.60 -11.96 -10.33
N ALA A 216 -19.38 -12.35 -10.74
CA ALA A 216 -18.32 -11.40 -11.05
C ALA A 216 -18.70 -10.48 -12.21
N GLU A 217 -19.48 -10.99 -13.16
CA GLU A 217 -20.00 -10.29 -14.34
C GLU A 217 -21.18 -9.32 -14.06
N LEU A 218 -21.73 -9.30 -12.83
CA LEU A 218 -22.97 -8.59 -12.48
C LEU A 218 -24.17 -8.99 -13.34
N GLU A 219 -24.32 -10.28 -13.66
CA GLU A 219 -25.51 -10.71 -14.39
C GLU A 219 -26.74 -10.70 -13.49
N LEU A 220 -27.78 -9.94 -13.90
CA LEU A 220 -29.04 -9.76 -13.17
C LEU A 220 -29.70 -11.09 -12.77
N GLY A 221 -29.56 -12.13 -13.59
CA GLY A 221 -30.09 -13.47 -13.30
C GLY A 221 -29.36 -14.19 -12.16
N ALA A 222 -28.07 -13.94 -11.96
CA ALA A 222 -27.29 -14.52 -10.86
C ALA A 222 -27.55 -13.80 -9.53
N MET A 223 -27.76 -12.48 -9.56
CA MET A 223 -28.11 -11.69 -8.35
C MET A 223 -29.50 -12.02 -7.80
N GLN A 224 -30.40 -12.55 -8.63
CA GLN A 224 -31.78 -12.90 -8.28
C GLN A 224 -31.98 -14.38 -7.90
N ARG A 225 -30.93 -15.23 -8.00
CA ARG A 225 -31.02 -16.62 -7.51
C ARG A 225 -31.23 -16.58 -5.98
N LEU A 226 -32.39 -17.06 -5.55
CA LEU A 226 -32.78 -17.17 -4.14
C LEU A 226 -32.02 -18.28 -3.40
N ASP A 227 -31.46 -19.24 -4.15
CA ASP A 227 -30.67 -20.34 -3.61
C ASP A 227 -29.26 -19.90 -3.28
N ARG A 228 -28.97 -19.96 -1.98
CA ARG A 228 -27.75 -19.47 -1.34
C ARG A 228 -26.64 -20.47 -1.61
N PRO A 229 -25.46 -20.04 -2.07
CA PRO A 229 -24.39 -20.98 -2.30
C PRO A 229 -23.79 -21.31 -0.93
N GLY A 230 -23.85 -22.58 -0.52
CA GLY A 230 -23.08 -23.10 0.63
C GLY A 230 -23.76 -23.10 2.00
N LYS A 231 -22.98 -23.52 3.01
CA LYS A 231 -23.43 -23.66 4.40
C LYS A 231 -23.31 -22.30 5.11
N PRO A 232 -24.32 -21.84 5.86
CA PRO A 232 -24.21 -20.58 6.61
C PRO A 232 -23.09 -20.67 7.66
N SER A 233 -22.23 -19.64 7.71
CA SER A 233 -21.16 -19.52 8.70
C SER A 233 -21.54 -18.54 9.83
N SER A 234 -20.71 -18.48 10.86
CA SER A 234 -20.83 -17.49 11.95
C SER A 234 -20.13 -16.16 11.65
N PHE A 235 -19.54 -16.00 10.47
CA PHE A 235 -18.72 -14.83 10.12
C PHE A 235 -19.54 -13.78 9.37
N GLY A 236 -19.21 -12.51 9.62
CA GLY A 236 -19.74 -11.36 8.89
C GLY A 236 -18.81 -10.94 7.76
N CYS A 237 -19.37 -10.45 6.66
CA CYS A 237 -18.63 -9.90 5.52
C CYS A 237 -18.01 -8.55 5.91
N PRO A 238 -16.67 -8.39 5.81
CA PRO A 238 -16.00 -7.14 6.13
C PRO A 238 -16.52 -5.93 5.33
N GLU A 239 -16.88 -6.15 4.06
CA GLU A 239 -17.30 -5.05 3.16
C GLU A 239 -18.76 -4.61 3.33
N CYS A 240 -19.68 -5.49 3.75
CA CYS A 240 -21.12 -5.17 3.79
C CYS A 240 -21.84 -5.52 5.10
N GLY A 241 -21.17 -6.17 6.04
CA GLY A 241 -21.74 -6.59 7.32
C GLY A 241 -22.76 -7.74 7.22
N GLY A 242 -23.04 -8.27 6.03
CA GLY A 242 -23.91 -9.42 5.83
C GLY A 242 -23.28 -10.74 6.28
N VAL A 243 -24.09 -11.77 6.55
CA VAL A 243 -23.58 -13.11 6.88
C VAL A 243 -22.74 -13.67 5.72
N LEU A 244 -21.69 -14.42 6.03
CA LEU A 244 -20.93 -15.20 5.08
C LEU A 244 -21.42 -16.65 5.04
N TRP A 245 -21.41 -17.24 3.86
CA TRP A 245 -21.66 -18.66 3.61
C TRP A 245 -20.37 -19.32 3.15
N GLU A 246 -20.10 -20.51 3.70
CA GLU A 246 -18.95 -21.33 3.35
C GLU A 246 -19.24 -22.21 2.14
N LEU A 247 -18.33 -22.15 1.17
CA LEU A 247 -18.31 -22.87 -0.09
C LEU A 247 -17.08 -23.79 -0.10
N GLN A 248 -17.22 -24.98 -0.69
CA GLN A 248 -16.08 -25.84 -1.00
C GLN A 248 -15.88 -25.85 -2.51
N GLU A 249 -14.70 -25.43 -2.97
CA GLU A 249 -14.25 -25.56 -4.37
C GLU A 249 -13.09 -26.54 -4.41
N GLY A 250 -13.40 -27.84 -4.52
CA GLY A 250 -12.39 -28.90 -4.38
C GLY A 250 -11.89 -28.99 -2.94
N GLU A 251 -10.59 -28.80 -2.71
CA GLU A 251 -9.98 -28.79 -1.37
C GLU A 251 -9.92 -27.39 -0.74
N LEU A 252 -10.31 -26.34 -1.47
CA LEU A 252 -10.28 -24.96 -1.01
C LEU A 252 -11.63 -24.57 -0.36
N SER A 253 -11.57 -24.04 0.85
CA SER A 253 -12.72 -23.38 1.50
C SER A 253 -12.76 -21.90 1.12
N ARG A 254 -13.93 -21.42 0.70
CA ARG A 254 -14.20 -20.02 0.40
C ARG A 254 -15.42 -19.52 1.14
N PHE A 255 -15.50 -18.22 1.36
CA PHE A 255 -16.63 -17.55 1.96
C PHE A 255 -17.26 -16.58 0.98
N ARG A 256 -18.58 -16.50 0.97
CA ARG A 256 -19.31 -15.55 0.12
C ARG A 256 -20.46 -14.91 0.87
N CYS A 257 -20.68 -13.61 0.67
CA CYS A 257 -21.82 -12.91 1.24
C CYS A 257 -22.98 -12.81 0.25
N ARG A 258 -24.15 -12.37 0.73
CA ARG A 258 -25.36 -12.22 -0.11
C ARG A 258 -25.20 -11.21 -1.25
N THR A 259 -24.37 -10.18 -1.05
CA THR A 259 -24.11 -9.18 -2.10
C THR A 259 -23.07 -9.66 -3.12
N GLY A 260 -22.43 -10.80 -2.86
CA GLY A 260 -21.48 -11.47 -3.75
C GLY A 260 -20.00 -11.20 -3.46
N HIS A 261 -19.64 -10.50 -2.37
CA HIS A 261 -18.24 -10.43 -1.93
C HIS A 261 -17.77 -11.82 -1.55
N ALA A 262 -16.56 -12.19 -1.99
CA ALA A 262 -15.99 -13.49 -1.73
C ALA A 262 -14.58 -13.40 -1.13
N TYR A 263 -14.21 -14.37 -0.31
CA TYR A 263 -12.94 -14.40 0.41
C TYR A 263 -12.41 -15.83 0.51
N SER A 264 -11.11 -16.01 0.38
CA SER A 264 -10.41 -17.18 0.94
C SER A 264 -10.39 -17.12 2.47
N ILE A 265 -10.01 -18.21 3.14
CA ILE A 265 -9.80 -18.22 4.60
C ILE A 265 -8.75 -17.16 4.99
N ASN A 266 -7.61 -17.11 4.30
CA ASN A 266 -6.50 -16.23 4.67
C ASN A 266 -6.85 -14.76 4.44
N SER A 267 -7.51 -14.45 3.31
CA SER A 267 -7.97 -13.10 3.02
C SER A 267 -9.05 -12.65 4.02
N LEU A 268 -9.98 -13.54 4.40
CA LEU A 268 -10.97 -13.22 5.43
C LEU A 268 -10.32 -12.96 6.80
N LEU A 269 -9.31 -13.75 7.17
CA LEU A 269 -8.58 -13.57 8.43
C LEU A 269 -7.79 -12.25 8.45
N ALA A 270 -7.14 -11.91 7.33
CA ALA A 270 -6.45 -10.63 7.16
C ALA A 270 -7.43 -9.46 7.35
N GLU A 271 -8.57 -9.48 6.65
CA GLU A 271 -9.61 -8.44 6.79
C GLU A 271 -10.20 -8.34 8.19
N GLN A 272 -10.36 -9.45 8.91
CA GLN A 272 -10.78 -9.42 10.31
C GLN A 272 -9.72 -8.81 11.21
N SER A 273 -8.43 -9.03 10.90
CA SER A 273 -7.32 -8.46 11.64
C SER A 273 -7.26 -6.94 11.41
N ASP A 274 -7.39 -6.50 10.16
CA ASP A 274 -7.43 -5.09 9.78
C ASP A 274 -8.64 -4.38 10.42
N ALA A 275 -9.83 -4.99 10.35
CA ALA A 275 -11.04 -4.44 10.98
C ALA A 275 -10.93 -4.36 12.52
N LEU A 276 -10.29 -5.36 13.16
CA LEU A 276 -10.02 -5.31 14.59
C LEU A 276 -9.05 -4.18 14.93
N GLU A 277 -7.98 -4.04 14.15
CA GLU A 277 -7.00 -2.98 14.35
C GLU A 277 -7.65 -1.59 14.20
N GLU A 278 -8.46 -1.39 13.15
CA GLU A 278 -9.22 -0.15 12.94
C GLU A 278 -10.17 0.14 14.11
N ALA A 279 -10.89 -0.88 14.61
CA ALA A 279 -11.77 -0.73 15.76
C ALA A 279 -11.02 -0.34 17.04
N LEU A 280 -9.83 -0.92 17.26
CA LEU A 280 -8.97 -0.58 18.40
C LEU A 280 -8.43 0.86 18.29
N TRP A 281 -8.01 1.30 17.10
CA TRP A 281 -7.60 2.69 16.87
C TRP A 281 -8.75 3.67 17.09
N ASN A 282 -9.95 3.36 16.58
CA ASN A 282 -11.15 4.16 16.80
C ASN A 282 -11.53 4.23 18.29
N ALA A 283 -11.43 3.12 19.01
CA ALA A 283 -11.67 3.06 20.45
C ALA A 283 -10.63 3.88 21.24
N LEU A 284 -9.35 3.78 20.87
CA LEU A 284 -8.27 4.57 21.48
C LEU A 284 -8.54 6.06 21.33
N ARG A 285 -8.82 6.53 20.11
CA ARG A 285 -9.15 7.93 19.84
C ARG A 285 -10.33 8.40 20.68
N ALA A 286 -11.43 7.65 20.70
CA ALA A 286 -12.63 8.00 21.47
C ALA A 286 -12.35 8.09 22.98
N LEU A 287 -11.47 7.23 23.52
CA LEU A 287 -11.07 7.25 24.92
C LEU A 287 -10.17 8.46 25.24
N GLU A 288 -9.24 8.82 24.35
CA GLU A 288 -8.38 9.99 24.50
C GLU A 288 -9.18 11.30 24.40
N GLU A 289 -10.10 11.41 23.45
CA GLU A 289 -11.03 12.54 23.33
C GLU A 289 -11.88 12.70 24.59
N LYS A 290 -12.40 11.59 25.13
CA LYS A 290 -13.15 11.57 26.38
C LYS A 290 -12.30 12.00 27.57
N ALA A 291 -11.04 11.54 27.66
CA ALA A 291 -10.12 11.92 28.72
C ALA A 291 -9.87 13.44 28.70
N THR A 292 -9.54 13.98 27.52
CA THR A 292 -9.30 15.41 27.31
C THR A 292 -10.52 16.27 27.62
N LEU A 293 -11.72 15.90 27.12
CA LEU A 293 -12.95 16.63 27.40
C LEU A 293 -13.27 16.64 28.90
N SER A 294 -13.11 15.49 29.55
CA SER A 294 -13.38 15.36 31.00
C SER A 294 -12.41 16.22 31.82
N GLN A 295 -11.13 16.28 31.45
CA GLN A 295 -10.16 17.16 32.10
C GLN A 295 -10.53 18.65 31.93
N ARG A 296 -10.95 19.08 30.73
CA ARG A 296 -11.41 20.47 30.50
C ARG A 296 -12.62 20.82 31.36
N LEU A 297 -13.61 19.94 31.41
CA LEU A 297 -14.82 20.13 32.24
C LEU A 297 -14.47 20.16 33.73
N ALA A 298 -13.50 19.36 34.18
CA ALA A 298 -13.00 19.40 35.55
C ALA A 298 -12.39 20.77 35.88
N THR A 299 -11.52 21.30 35.03
CA THR A 299 -10.91 22.64 35.20
C THR A 299 -11.97 23.74 35.24
N GLN A 300 -12.89 23.78 34.27
CA GLN A 300 -13.98 24.78 34.28
C GLN A 300 -14.88 24.69 35.52
N ALA A 301 -15.12 23.48 36.03
CA ALA A 301 -15.89 23.29 37.25
C ALA A 301 -15.13 23.81 38.49
N ARG A 302 -13.80 23.67 38.54
CA ARG A 302 -12.96 24.26 39.60
C ARG A 302 -13.01 25.79 39.53
N ASP A 303 -12.85 26.38 38.34
CA ASP A 303 -12.88 27.83 38.14
C ASP A 303 -14.23 28.45 38.56
N ARG A 304 -15.32 27.68 38.46
CA ARG A 304 -16.67 28.09 38.88
C ARG A 304 -17.03 27.68 40.31
N ASN A 305 -16.08 27.25 41.13
CA ASN A 305 -16.27 26.77 42.51
C ASN A 305 -17.32 25.64 42.64
N ARG A 306 -17.31 24.67 41.71
CA ARG A 306 -18.19 23.48 41.71
C ARG A 306 -17.39 22.20 42.01
N PRO A 307 -17.03 21.93 43.27
CA PRO A 307 -16.07 20.87 43.62
C PRO A 307 -16.57 19.46 43.32
N TYR A 308 -17.87 19.19 43.52
CA TYR A 308 -18.44 17.87 43.23
C TYR A 308 -18.38 17.53 41.74
N SER A 309 -18.74 18.48 40.88
CA SER A 309 -18.64 18.31 39.42
C SER A 309 -17.19 18.18 38.97
N ALA A 310 -16.27 18.96 39.54
CA ALA A 310 -14.85 18.88 39.25
C ALA A 310 -14.28 17.48 39.52
N ASN A 311 -14.56 16.92 40.71
CA ASN A 311 -14.09 15.57 41.07
C ASN A 311 -14.70 14.49 40.18
N ARG A 312 -16.00 14.60 39.86
CA ARG A 312 -16.65 13.66 38.93
C ARG A 312 -15.99 13.67 37.55
N PHE A 313 -15.77 14.84 36.97
CA PHE A 313 -15.14 14.94 35.65
C PHE A 313 -13.67 14.51 35.68
N GLN A 314 -12.96 14.78 36.77
CA GLN A 314 -11.59 14.30 36.96
C GLN A 314 -11.52 12.77 36.95
N SER A 315 -12.33 12.10 37.78
CA SER A 315 -12.39 10.63 37.82
C SER A 315 -12.78 10.03 36.47
N GLN A 316 -13.73 10.63 35.74
CA GLN A 316 -14.09 10.19 34.39
C GLN A 316 -12.93 10.31 33.38
N GLY A 317 -12.11 11.36 33.52
CA GLY A 317 -10.93 11.55 32.68
C GLY A 317 -9.82 10.53 32.98
N GLU A 318 -9.56 10.27 34.27
CA GLU A 318 -8.60 9.27 34.74
C GLU A 318 -9.00 7.86 34.27
N ASP A 319 -10.28 7.49 34.40
CA ASP A 319 -10.81 6.21 33.91
C ASP A 319 -10.66 6.06 32.39
N ALA A 320 -10.95 7.12 31.63
CA ALA A 320 -10.81 7.12 30.18
C ALA A 320 -9.35 6.94 29.76
N GLN A 321 -8.42 7.63 30.44
CA GLN A 321 -6.98 7.51 30.22
C GLN A 321 -6.44 6.11 30.54
N ALA A 322 -6.90 5.50 31.64
CA ALA A 322 -6.51 4.15 32.02
C ALA A 322 -6.94 3.13 30.95
N ARG A 323 -8.16 3.26 30.42
CA ARG A 323 -8.67 2.40 29.33
C ARG A 323 -7.92 2.63 28.02
N ALA A 324 -7.61 3.88 27.67
CA ALA A 324 -6.81 4.21 26.48
C ALA A 324 -5.45 3.51 26.53
N THR A 325 -4.80 3.52 27.69
CA THR A 325 -3.52 2.81 27.92
C THR A 325 -3.64 1.30 27.64
N LEU A 326 -4.71 0.64 28.09
CA LEU A 326 -4.92 -0.79 27.83
C LEU A 326 -5.12 -1.10 26.35
N VAL A 327 -5.96 -0.32 25.65
CA VAL A 327 -6.20 -0.47 24.20
C VAL A 327 -4.89 -0.27 23.43
N ARG A 328 -4.10 0.73 23.81
CA ARG A 328 -2.78 0.97 23.21
C ARG A 328 -1.82 -0.20 23.40
N GLN A 329 -1.80 -0.81 24.59
CA GLN A 329 -0.98 -2.00 24.84
C GLN A 329 -1.38 -3.20 23.99
N LEU A 330 -2.67 -3.35 23.66
CA LEU A 330 -3.16 -4.40 22.77
C LEU A 330 -2.70 -4.16 21.33
N LEU A 331 -2.83 -2.92 20.83
CA LEU A 331 -2.32 -2.52 19.51
C LEU A 331 -0.82 -2.80 19.37
N LEU A 332 -0.03 -2.52 20.40
CA LEU A 332 1.43 -2.73 20.39
C LEU A 332 1.86 -4.22 20.54
N LYS A 333 1.03 -5.07 21.13
CA LYS A 333 1.34 -6.51 21.30
C LYS A 333 0.95 -7.36 20.10
N GLY A 334 -0.01 -6.92 19.28
CA GLY A 334 -0.49 -7.64 18.09
C GLY A 334 0.59 -7.87 17.03
N GLU A 335 1.64 -7.04 16.98
CA GLU A 335 2.72 -7.10 16.00
C GLU A 335 3.76 -8.22 16.29
N GLY A 336 3.73 -8.85 17.48
CA GLY A 336 4.78 -9.76 17.95
C GLY A 336 4.63 -11.25 17.64
N ASN A 337 3.50 -11.71 17.08
CA ASN A 337 3.21 -13.15 16.91
C ASN A 337 3.51 -13.70 15.50
N GLY A 338 4.26 -12.95 14.69
CA GLY A 338 4.59 -13.30 13.31
C GLY A 338 6.05 -13.63 13.05
N GLN A 339 6.77 -14.34 13.94
CA GLN A 339 7.96 -15.13 13.54
C GLN A 339 8.48 -16.05 14.66
N VAL A 340 8.48 -17.35 14.35
CA VAL A 340 9.15 -18.41 15.11
C VAL A 340 10.62 -18.49 14.67
N SER A 341 11.49 -18.60 15.66
CA SER A 341 12.87 -19.12 15.63
C SER A 341 13.90 -18.45 14.72
N THR A 342 14.85 -17.75 15.35
CA THR A 342 16.25 -18.23 15.33
C THR A 342 16.89 -17.98 16.69
N ILE A 343 17.35 -19.10 17.24
CA ILE A 343 18.15 -19.24 18.45
C ILE A 343 19.56 -18.77 18.07
N ASN A 344 20.17 -17.88 18.87
CA ASN A 344 21.56 -17.96 19.29
C ASN A 344 21.93 -16.75 20.16
N GLU A 345 21.98 -16.99 21.47
CA GLU A 345 22.79 -16.20 22.40
C GLU A 345 24.11 -16.89 22.68
N ALA A 346 25.12 -16.03 22.89
CA ALA A 346 26.39 -16.22 23.58
C ALA A 346 27.53 -16.94 22.83
N VAL A 347 28.68 -16.28 22.67
CA VAL A 347 29.73 -16.15 23.70
C VAL A 347 30.87 -15.21 23.23
N GLY A 348 31.28 -14.28 24.12
CA GLY A 348 32.65 -13.73 24.29
C GLY A 348 33.22 -12.83 23.18
N SER A 349 34.13 -11.88 23.40
CA SER A 349 34.70 -11.25 24.59
C SER A 349 35.70 -10.20 24.08
N SER A 350 35.71 -9.03 24.74
CA SER A 350 36.85 -8.13 25.03
C SER A 350 37.79 -7.61 23.92
N GLU A 351 37.90 -6.28 23.90
CA GLU A 351 39.11 -5.45 23.72
C GLU A 351 39.83 -5.45 22.35
N THR A 352 39.80 -4.29 21.67
CA THR A 352 40.93 -3.34 21.71
C THR A 352 40.58 -2.03 20.98
N ALA A 353 40.97 -0.92 21.61
CA ALA A 353 40.89 0.42 21.07
C ALA A 353 42.12 0.73 20.22
N THR A 354 41.96 1.29 19.01
CA THR A 354 42.90 2.29 18.47
C THR A 354 42.29 3.09 17.30
N GLU A 355 42.52 4.40 17.37
CA GLU A 355 42.69 5.38 16.27
C GLU A 355 41.48 5.94 15.51
N LEU A 356 41.10 7.14 15.96
CA LEU A 356 40.36 8.17 15.25
C LEU A 356 41.14 8.61 13.99
N ALA A 357 40.55 8.39 12.82
CA ALA A 357 40.85 9.13 11.61
C ALA A 357 39.73 10.13 11.35
N THR A 358 40.06 11.40 11.49
CA THR A 358 39.28 12.58 11.16
C THR A 358 38.91 12.58 9.68
N GLU A 359 37.64 12.35 9.35
CA GLU A 359 37.06 12.76 8.06
C GLU A 359 36.06 13.88 8.34
N GLN A 360 36.45 15.09 7.94
CA GLN A 360 35.63 16.28 7.96
C GLN A 360 34.47 16.08 6.97
N GLN A 361 33.25 15.85 7.46
CA GLN A 361 32.05 15.84 6.62
C GLN A 361 31.77 17.26 6.11
N GLU A 362 31.71 17.38 4.79
CA GLU A 362 31.50 18.62 4.06
C GLU A 362 30.16 19.28 4.38
N ILE A 363 30.24 20.61 4.48
CA ILE A 363 29.17 21.57 4.69
C ILE A 363 28.19 21.51 3.50
N ILE A 364 26.88 21.67 3.76
CA ILE A 364 25.80 21.75 2.76
C ILE A 364 26.28 22.55 1.52
N PRO A 365 26.34 21.95 0.31
CA PRO A 365 26.71 22.69 -0.88
C PRO A 365 25.63 23.74 -1.19
N ALA A 366 26.08 24.94 -1.58
CA ALA A 366 25.28 26.14 -1.82
C ALA A 366 24.34 26.06 -3.05
N THR A 367 23.83 24.88 -3.42
CA THR A 367 23.17 24.61 -4.70
C THR A 367 21.71 24.13 -4.60
N ALA A 368 21.19 23.81 -3.42
CA ALA A 368 19.78 23.43 -3.25
C ALA A 368 18.89 24.67 -2.98
N SER A 369 17.84 24.88 -3.79
CA SER A 369 16.89 25.99 -3.61
C SER A 369 16.03 25.84 -2.35
N PHE A 370 15.85 24.60 -1.90
CA PHE A 370 15.16 24.23 -0.67
C PHE A 370 16.00 23.19 0.06
N PRO A 371 16.86 23.59 1.03
CA PRO A 371 17.79 22.68 1.69
C PRO A 371 17.12 21.75 2.71
N VAL A 372 15.84 22.00 3.07
CA VAL A 372 15.10 21.19 4.04
C VAL A 372 13.66 20.91 3.57
N VAL A 373 13.24 19.66 3.73
CA VAL A 373 11.86 19.21 3.59
C VAL A 373 11.38 18.70 4.94
N ALA A 374 10.34 19.31 5.49
CA ALA A 374 9.70 18.89 6.72
C ALA A 374 8.40 18.13 6.39
N ILE A 375 8.22 16.93 6.94
CA ILE A 375 7.10 16.05 6.65
C ILE A 375 6.37 15.72 7.93
N ALA A 376 5.04 15.78 7.90
CA ALA A 376 4.16 15.39 8.99
C ALA A 376 3.21 14.27 8.55
N ALA A 377 3.06 13.24 9.38
CA ALA A 377 2.18 12.10 9.14
C ALA A 377 1.63 11.50 10.45
N SER A 378 0.52 10.77 10.36
CA SER A 378 -0.10 10.08 11.51
C SER A 378 -0.65 8.71 11.09
N ALA A 379 -1.93 8.42 11.29
CA ALA A 379 -2.55 7.18 10.82
C ALA A 379 -2.42 7.02 9.30
N GLY A 380 -1.98 5.83 8.85
CA GLY A 380 -1.57 5.55 7.46
C GLY A 380 -0.17 6.09 7.10
N GLY A 381 0.51 6.76 8.03
CA GLY A 381 1.73 7.52 7.76
C GLY A 381 2.95 6.68 7.38
N LEU A 382 3.12 5.47 7.92
CA LEU A 382 4.22 4.57 7.53
C LEU A 382 4.15 4.20 6.03
N LYS A 383 2.94 3.87 5.56
CA LYS A 383 2.69 3.56 4.15
C LYS A 383 2.95 4.79 3.28
N ALA A 384 2.42 5.95 3.68
CA ALA A 384 2.61 7.18 2.95
C ALA A 384 4.07 7.63 2.88
N LEU A 385 4.81 7.54 3.99
CA LEU A 385 6.24 7.84 4.05
C LEU A 385 7.05 6.88 3.18
N THR A 386 6.73 5.58 3.20
CA THR A 386 7.40 4.60 2.33
C THR A 386 7.17 4.95 0.86
N GLU A 387 5.92 5.17 0.46
CA GLU A 387 5.57 5.49 -0.93
C GLU A 387 6.16 6.82 -1.42
N LEU A 388 6.20 7.83 -0.55
CA LEU A 388 6.80 9.13 -0.84
C LEU A 388 8.33 9.06 -0.97
N LEU A 389 8.99 8.33 -0.06
CA LEU A 389 10.45 8.37 0.07
C LEU A 389 11.15 7.28 -0.75
N SER A 390 10.52 6.13 -1.05
CA SER A 390 11.11 5.05 -1.85
C SER A 390 11.59 5.50 -3.25
N PRO A 391 10.90 6.40 -3.98
CA PRO A 391 11.36 6.88 -5.28
C PRO A 391 12.53 7.87 -5.21
N LEU A 392 12.87 8.40 -4.02
CA LEU A 392 13.95 9.36 -3.84
C LEU A 392 15.30 8.63 -3.83
N LYS A 393 16.26 9.17 -4.58
CA LYS A 393 17.61 8.59 -4.72
C LYS A 393 18.57 9.15 -3.67
N ALA A 394 19.66 8.42 -3.40
CA ALA A 394 20.70 8.79 -2.43
C ALA A 394 21.31 10.19 -2.62
N ASP A 395 21.25 10.75 -3.83
CA ASP A 395 21.72 12.10 -4.18
C ASP A 395 20.64 13.19 -4.02
N PHE A 396 19.55 12.92 -3.29
CA PHE A 396 18.52 13.91 -3.04
C PHE A 396 19.10 15.15 -2.33
N PRO A 397 18.95 16.36 -2.89
CA PRO A 397 19.78 17.52 -2.51
C PRO A 397 19.33 18.22 -1.22
N ALA A 398 18.30 17.72 -0.53
CA ALA A 398 17.75 18.32 0.68
C ALA A 398 17.77 17.33 1.85
N ALA A 399 17.88 17.85 3.07
CA ALA A 399 17.68 17.05 4.27
C ALA A 399 16.17 16.88 4.53
N ILE A 400 15.76 15.71 5.03
CA ILE A 400 14.36 15.39 5.27
C ILE A 400 14.14 15.20 6.77
N THR A 401 13.24 15.99 7.35
CA THR A 401 12.83 15.85 8.76
C THR A 401 11.39 15.37 8.82
N VAL A 402 11.11 14.37 9.66
CA VAL A 402 9.81 13.71 9.70
C VAL A 402 9.27 13.68 11.12
N VAL A 403 8.07 14.23 11.30
CA VAL A 403 7.22 13.96 12.46
C VAL A 403 6.17 12.93 12.05
N GLN A 404 6.29 11.74 12.62
CA GLN A 404 5.26 10.72 12.59
C GLN A 404 4.65 10.65 13.99
N HIS A 405 3.32 10.81 14.11
CA HIS A 405 2.66 10.58 15.40
C HIS A 405 2.80 9.11 15.78
N VAL A 406 3.54 8.87 16.86
CA VAL A 406 3.80 7.57 17.47
C VAL A 406 3.58 7.65 18.97
N SER A 407 3.43 6.51 19.62
CA SER A 407 3.27 6.47 21.08
C SER A 407 4.48 7.11 21.80
N PRO A 408 4.29 8.05 22.75
CA PRO A 408 5.38 8.73 23.45
C PRO A 408 6.08 7.85 24.51
N HIS A 409 5.74 6.57 24.65
CA HIS A 409 6.25 5.72 25.74
C HIS A 409 7.01 4.48 25.24
N HIS A 410 7.19 4.36 23.92
CA HIS A 410 7.90 3.23 23.31
C HIS A 410 8.89 3.71 22.24
N PRO A 411 10.05 3.04 22.10
CA PRO A 411 10.99 3.31 21.00
C PRO A 411 10.28 3.16 19.65
N SER A 412 10.51 4.12 18.76
CA SER A 412 9.97 4.06 17.40
C SER A 412 10.85 3.15 16.56
N GLN A 413 10.29 2.14 15.90
CA GLN A 413 11.00 1.37 14.88
C GLN A 413 10.92 2.01 13.50
N MET A 414 10.32 3.20 13.37
CA MET A 414 10.08 3.88 12.10
C MET A 414 11.37 4.08 11.30
N ALA A 415 12.46 4.52 11.95
CA ALA A 415 13.74 4.72 11.29
C ALA A 415 14.30 3.40 10.72
N ASN A 416 14.23 2.31 11.49
CA ASN A 416 14.68 0.99 11.07
C ASN A 416 13.80 0.40 9.95
N ILE A 417 12.48 0.57 10.04
CA ILE A 417 11.56 0.07 9.02
C ILE A 417 11.78 0.80 7.69
N LEU A 418 11.94 2.13 7.73
CA LEU A 418 12.18 2.93 6.54
C LEU A 418 13.56 2.68 5.95
N SER A 419 14.61 2.53 6.77
CA SER A 419 15.96 2.23 6.27
C SER A 419 16.05 0.93 5.47
N HIS A 420 15.16 -0.03 5.74
CA HIS A 420 15.03 -1.27 4.95
C HIS A 420 14.19 -1.14 3.68
N ARG A 421 13.43 -0.04 3.51
CA ARG A 421 12.45 0.14 2.43
C ARG A 421 12.81 1.27 1.44
N ILE A 422 13.75 2.14 1.79
CA ILE A 422 14.12 3.29 0.97
C ILE A 422 15.64 3.36 0.77
N ALA A 423 16.09 4.02 -0.30
CA ALA A 423 17.51 4.15 -0.63
C ALA A 423 18.24 5.24 0.18
N LEU A 424 17.50 6.23 0.69
CA LEU A 424 18.06 7.28 1.55
C LEU A 424 18.45 6.70 2.91
N PRO A 425 19.60 7.07 3.49
CA PRO A 425 19.89 6.74 4.87
C PRO A 425 18.82 7.37 5.80
N VAL A 426 18.35 6.57 6.76
CA VAL A 426 17.33 6.97 7.74
C VAL A 426 17.87 6.74 9.14
N LYS A 427 17.74 7.74 10.01
CA LYS A 427 18.02 7.61 11.45
C LYS A 427 16.94 8.27 12.28
N GLU A 428 16.81 7.85 13.54
CA GLU A 428 16.13 8.64 14.55
C GLU A 428 16.99 9.87 14.87
N ALA A 429 16.36 11.04 15.00
CA ALA A 429 17.07 12.29 15.23
C ALA A 429 17.66 12.36 16.63
N GLU A 430 18.92 12.82 16.73
CA GLU A 430 19.63 13.02 17.98
C GLU A 430 19.86 14.52 18.25
N GLN A 431 20.02 14.87 19.53
CA GLN A 431 20.30 16.26 19.92
C GLN A 431 21.60 16.74 19.27
N GLY A 432 21.52 17.82 18.48
CA GLY A 432 22.68 18.43 17.83
C GLY A 432 23.04 17.83 16.47
N ASP A 433 22.26 16.87 15.94
CA ASP A 433 22.45 16.36 14.58
C ASP A 433 22.48 17.53 13.57
N GLN A 434 23.50 17.57 12.72
CA GLN A 434 23.56 18.51 11.60
C GLN A 434 22.68 17.98 10.47
N LEU A 435 21.85 18.84 9.85
CA LEU A 435 21.07 18.47 8.66
C LEU A 435 21.99 18.19 7.47
N VAL A 436 21.99 16.95 7.00
CA VAL A 436 22.76 16.49 5.84
C VAL A 436 21.83 16.24 4.65
N PRO A 437 22.13 16.77 3.45
CA PRO A 437 21.40 16.44 2.23
C PRO A 437 21.30 14.92 2.00
N GLY A 438 20.11 14.44 1.63
CA GLY A 438 19.87 13.02 1.38
C GLY A 438 19.72 12.17 2.65
N GLN A 439 19.77 12.76 3.85
CA GLN A 439 19.50 12.07 5.10
C GLN A 439 18.05 12.30 5.55
N VAL A 440 17.41 11.23 6.00
CA VAL A 440 16.09 11.28 6.65
C VAL A 440 16.26 11.19 8.16
N TYR A 441 15.66 12.14 8.88
CA TYR A 441 15.66 12.23 10.34
C TYR A 441 14.24 12.06 10.86
N ILE A 442 14.01 11.00 11.62
CA ILE A 442 12.72 10.72 12.25
C ILE A 442 12.69 11.31 13.65
N ALA A 443 11.65 12.08 13.99
CA ALA A 443 11.45 12.60 15.32
C ALA A 443 11.33 11.46 16.36
N PRO A 444 12.14 11.46 17.43
CA PRO A 444 12.03 10.46 18.46
C PRO A 444 10.70 10.60 19.23
N PRO A 445 10.16 9.47 19.74
CA PRO A 445 9.00 9.48 20.62
C PRO A 445 9.18 10.46 21.80
N ASN A 446 8.10 11.13 22.20
CA ASN A 446 8.06 11.98 23.39
C ASN A 446 9.03 13.17 23.42
N LYS A 447 9.61 13.53 22.27
CA LYS A 447 10.39 14.75 22.10
C LYS A 447 9.81 15.54 20.94
N HIS A 448 9.78 16.86 21.05
CA HIS A 448 9.56 17.70 19.88
C HIS A 448 10.85 17.77 19.08
N LEU A 449 10.77 17.49 17.78
CA LEU A 449 11.86 17.72 16.84
C LEU A 449 11.76 19.15 16.30
N LEU A 450 12.78 19.95 16.55
CA LEU A 450 12.89 21.33 16.10
C LEU A 450 14.15 21.50 15.26
N VAL A 451 14.14 22.47 14.35
CA VAL A 451 15.28 22.84 13.53
C VAL A 451 15.76 24.23 13.92
N SER A 452 17.06 24.36 14.16
CA SER A 452 17.72 25.62 14.56
C SER A 452 18.32 26.36 13.37
N ALA A 453 18.58 27.67 13.53
CA ALA A 453 19.08 28.54 12.46
C ALA A 453 20.48 28.17 11.91
N ASN A 454 21.27 27.42 12.66
CA ASN A 454 22.55 26.85 12.25
C ASN A 454 22.40 25.47 11.57
N SER A 455 21.19 25.09 11.14
CA SER A 455 20.86 23.83 10.51
C SER A 455 21.12 22.60 11.38
N THR A 456 21.00 22.73 12.71
CA THR A 456 21.08 21.61 13.66
C THR A 456 19.70 21.24 14.22
N LEU A 457 19.50 19.96 14.51
CA LEU A 457 18.31 19.41 15.16
C LEU A 457 18.36 19.61 16.67
N CYS A 458 17.24 20.04 17.23
CA CYS A 458 17.05 20.21 18.67
C CYS A 458 15.82 19.39 19.12
N LEU A 459 16.03 18.57 20.15
CA LEU A 459 15.01 17.76 20.79
C LEU A 459 14.53 18.47 22.07
N SER A 460 13.24 18.78 22.14
CA SER A 460 12.67 19.52 23.26
C SER A 460 11.65 18.70 24.06
N ASP A 461 11.73 18.80 25.38
CA ASP A 461 10.76 18.28 26.36
C ASP A 461 9.64 19.27 26.70
N ALA A 462 9.47 20.33 25.90
CA ALA A 462 8.41 21.30 26.08
C ALA A 462 7.01 20.65 26.20
N GLN A 463 6.08 21.40 26.77
CA GLN A 463 4.70 20.92 26.97
C GLN A 463 4.07 20.48 25.66
N LEU A 464 3.18 19.48 25.75
CA LEU A 464 2.41 18.97 24.62
C LEU A 464 1.73 20.11 23.86
N VAL A 465 1.86 20.12 22.54
CA VAL A 465 1.12 21.03 21.66
C VAL A 465 0.01 20.23 21.02
N ASN A 466 -1.24 20.70 21.15
CA ASN A 466 -2.42 19.96 20.67
C ASN A 466 -2.46 18.50 21.15
N PHE A 467 -1.97 18.24 22.37
CA PHE A 467 -1.85 16.92 23.01
C PHE A 467 -0.81 15.97 22.39
N LEU A 468 0.02 16.45 21.47
CA LEU A 468 0.98 15.65 20.72
C LEU A 468 2.42 16.02 21.09
N ARG A 469 3.28 15.01 21.12
CA ARG A 469 4.74 15.12 21.19
C ARG A 469 5.39 13.84 20.64
N PRO A 470 6.01 13.87 19.45
CA PRO A 470 6.31 15.07 18.64
C PRO A 470 5.07 15.76 18.06
N SER A 471 5.16 17.08 17.81
CA SER A 471 4.12 17.89 17.17
C SER A 471 4.64 18.40 15.83
N ALA A 472 3.83 18.24 14.79
CA ALA A 472 4.11 18.71 13.44
C ALA A 472 4.11 20.24 13.34
N ASP A 473 3.19 20.92 14.05
CA ASP A 473 3.16 22.39 14.10
C ASP A 473 4.49 22.96 14.56
N LEU A 474 5.07 22.43 15.64
CA LEU A 474 6.36 22.91 16.17
C LEU A 474 7.55 22.63 15.22
N LEU A 475 7.56 21.47 14.55
CA LEU A 475 8.58 21.20 13.54
C LEU A 475 8.49 22.25 12.43
N PHE A 476 7.32 22.44 11.85
CA PHE A 476 7.10 23.38 10.75
C PHE A 476 7.37 24.82 11.14
N GLU A 477 6.97 25.27 12.33
CA GLU A 477 7.26 26.62 12.84
C GLU A 477 8.77 26.85 12.96
N SER A 478 9.51 25.87 13.50
CA SER A 478 10.97 25.98 13.64
C SER A 478 11.70 25.98 12.29
N VAL A 479 11.21 25.19 11.33
CA VAL A 479 11.72 25.14 9.96
C VAL A 479 11.40 26.45 9.22
N ALA A 480 10.20 26.99 9.36
CA ALA A 480 9.79 28.27 8.80
C ALA A 480 10.66 29.42 9.33
N ALA A 481 10.93 29.44 10.64
CA ALA A 481 11.77 30.46 11.26
C ALA A 481 13.23 30.38 10.77
N SER A 482 13.76 29.16 10.62
CA SER A 482 15.18 28.94 10.28
C SER A 482 15.49 29.06 8.79
N PHE A 483 14.60 28.59 7.91
CA PHE A 483 14.84 28.50 6.46
C PHE A 483 13.96 29.42 5.62
N GLN A 484 12.93 30.01 6.20
CA GLN A 484 12.07 31.00 5.56
C GLN A 484 11.54 30.53 4.19
N ALA A 485 11.79 31.30 3.13
CA ALA A 485 11.34 30.99 1.77
C ALA A 485 11.96 29.71 1.18
N GLN A 486 13.00 29.17 1.81
CA GLN A 486 13.69 27.95 1.41
C GLN A 486 13.14 26.70 2.12
N ALA A 487 12.06 26.82 2.88
CA ALA A 487 11.40 25.68 3.53
C ALA A 487 10.33 25.04 2.66
N ILE A 488 10.27 23.70 2.64
CA ILE A 488 9.12 22.92 2.17
C ILE A 488 8.49 22.20 3.35
N ALA A 489 7.18 22.33 3.52
CA ALA A 489 6.39 21.54 4.46
C ALA A 489 5.39 20.64 3.72
N VAL A 490 5.31 19.38 4.14
CA VAL A 490 4.47 18.36 3.55
C VAL A 490 3.59 17.74 4.63
N VAL A 491 2.27 17.77 4.43
CA VAL A 491 1.30 17.10 5.31
C VAL A 491 0.73 15.88 4.60
N LEU A 492 0.98 14.71 5.18
CA LEU A 492 0.47 13.43 4.72
C LEU A 492 -0.74 12.97 5.53
N THR A 493 -1.31 11.84 5.13
CA THR A 493 -2.42 11.14 5.78
C THR A 493 -2.27 11.09 7.30
N GLY A 494 -3.38 11.34 7.97
CA GLY A 494 -3.42 11.39 9.40
C GLY A 494 -4.75 11.86 9.96
N ILE A 495 -5.00 11.52 11.21
CA ILE A 495 -6.18 11.98 11.97
C ILE A 495 -5.80 13.27 12.71
N GLY A 496 -6.77 14.17 12.87
CA GLY A 496 -6.59 15.42 13.61
C GLY A 496 -6.20 16.58 12.71
N SER A 497 -5.56 17.59 13.28
CA SER A 497 -5.27 18.87 12.61
C SER A 497 -3.85 19.38 12.86
N ASP A 498 -2.97 18.58 13.46
CA ASP A 498 -1.58 18.98 13.70
C ASP A 498 -0.85 19.19 12.37
N GLY A 499 0.01 20.19 12.32
CA GLY A 499 0.67 20.69 11.11
C GLY A 499 -0.08 21.84 10.42
N ALA A 500 -1.37 22.06 10.70
CA ALA A 500 -2.14 23.14 10.07
C ALA A 500 -1.64 24.54 10.48
N MET A 501 -1.31 24.76 11.76
CA MET A 501 -0.74 26.04 12.20
C MET A 501 0.67 26.22 11.67
N GLY A 502 1.47 25.16 11.68
CA GLY A 502 2.81 25.14 11.12
C GLY A 502 2.84 25.47 9.62
N ILE A 503 1.88 24.99 8.84
CA ILE A 503 1.73 25.33 7.42
C ILE A 503 1.49 26.83 7.22
N ARG A 504 0.66 27.46 8.06
CA ARG A 504 0.49 28.93 8.02
C ARG A 504 1.80 29.65 8.30
N ALA A 505 2.60 29.18 9.25
CA ALA A 505 3.91 29.75 9.56
C ALA A 505 4.87 29.62 8.36
N ILE A 506 4.93 28.44 7.72
CA ILE A 506 5.73 28.19 6.51
C ILE A 506 5.36 29.19 5.41
N LYS A 507 4.06 29.37 5.15
CA LYS A 507 3.59 30.33 4.15
C LYS A 507 3.88 31.78 4.50
N GLN A 508 3.69 32.18 5.76
CA GLN A 508 3.98 33.54 6.21
C GLN A 508 5.46 33.90 6.01
N MET A 509 6.35 32.92 6.10
CA MET A 509 7.79 33.09 5.85
C MET A 509 8.20 32.87 4.38
N GLY A 510 7.23 32.69 3.48
CA GLY A 510 7.45 32.55 2.04
C GLY A 510 7.80 31.14 1.55
N GLY A 511 7.78 30.13 2.42
CA GLY A 511 8.05 28.74 2.07
C GLY A 511 6.93 28.10 1.23
N LYS A 512 7.16 26.84 0.83
CA LYS A 512 6.19 26.05 0.06
C LYS A 512 5.49 25.02 0.96
N ALA A 513 4.19 24.86 0.77
CA ALA A 513 3.34 23.98 1.56
C ALA A 513 2.56 23.02 0.64
N ILE A 514 2.66 21.72 0.92
CA ILE A 514 2.07 20.66 0.12
C ILE A 514 1.21 19.77 1.03
N ALA A 515 0.01 19.41 0.59
CA ALA A 515 -0.84 18.45 1.27
C ALA A 515 -1.13 17.25 0.37
N GLN A 516 -1.19 16.06 0.97
CA GLN A 516 -1.69 14.87 0.31
C GLN A 516 -3.17 15.05 -0.04
N ASP A 517 -3.59 14.57 -1.21
CA ASP A 517 -4.98 14.67 -1.64
C ASP A 517 -5.93 13.71 -0.90
N LEU A 518 -7.24 13.98 -1.00
CA LEU A 518 -8.27 13.15 -0.37
C LEU A 518 -8.30 11.73 -0.93
N ALA A 519 -8.03 11.56 -2.23
CA ALA A 519 -8.18 10.26 -2.88
C ALA A 519 -7.13 9.25 -2.41
N THR A 520 -5.91 9.70 -2.13
CA THR A 520 -4.80 8.83 -1.71
C THR A 520 -4.58 8.81 -0.21
N SER A 521 -5.24 9.71 0.54
CA SER A 521 -5.19 9.72 2.00
C SER A 521 -6.06 8.62 2.58
N GLU A 522 -5.47 7.77 3.41
CA GLU A 522 -6.22 6.79 4.21
C GLU A 522 -7.07 7.50 5.27
N PHE A 523 -6.50 8.54 5.87
CA PHE A 523 -7.16 9.45 6.80
C PHE A 523 -6.91 10.89 6.36
N PHE A 524 -7.96 11.58 5.93
CA PHE A 524 -7.87 12.94 5.40
C PHE A 524 -8.02 14.04 6.47
N GLY A 525 -7.80 13.73 7.75
CA GLY A 525 -7.91 14.71 8.83
C GLY A 525 -6.83 15.79 8.73
N MET A 526 -5.56 15.38 8.87
CA MET A 526 -4.42 16.30 8.84
C MET A 526 -4.29 17.03 7.49
N PRO A 527 -4.34 16.35 6.32
CA PRO A 527 -4.29 17.05 5.04
C PRO A 527 -5.48 17.99 4.84
N GLY A 528 -6.70 17.56 5.18
CA GLY A 528 -7.90 18.40 5.10
C GLY A 528 -7.79 19.66 5.96
N ALA A 529 -7.37 19.51 7.22
CA ALA A 529 -7.15 20.64 8.12
C ALA A 529 -6.08 21.61 7.62
N ALA A 530 -5.00 21.10 7.01
CA ALA A 530 -3.97 21.91 6.39
C ALA A 530 -4.52 22.67 5.16
N ILE A 531 -5.33 22.03 4.32
CA ILE A 531 -5.98 22.66 3.16
C ILE A 531 -6.95 23.77 3.59
N ASP A 532 -7.75 23.52 4.63
CA ASP A 532 -8.72 24.48 5.18
C ASP A 532 -8.07 25.76 5.72
N THR A 533 -6.74 25.77 5.93
CA THR A 533 -6.02 27.00 6.27
C THR A 533 -5.95 28.01 5.13
N GLY A 534 -6.24 27.60 3.89
CA GLY A 534 -6.04 28.40 2.68
C GLY A 534 -4.57 28.66 2.34
N SER A 535 -3.66 27.95 3.00
CA SER A 535 -2.20 28.17 2.94
C SER A 535 -1.46 27.00 2.28
N ILE A 536 -2.14 26.11 1.57
CA ILE A 536 -1.51 25.05 0.78
C ILE A 536 -1.27 25.54 -0.65
N ASP A 537 -0.04 25.37 -1.16
CA ASP A 537 0.30 25.67 -2.55
C ASP A 537 -0.16 24.57 -3.50
N LEU A 538 0.04 23.31 -3.09
CA LEU A 538 -0.24 22.14 -3.92
C LEU A 538 -0.96 21.05 -3.10
N VAL A 539 -2.11 20.60 -3.62
CA VAL A 539 -2.78 19.38 -3.16
C VAL A 539 -2.46 18.28 -4.16
N VAL A 540 -1.80 17.22 -3.71
CA VAL A 540 -1.10 16.29 -4.60
C VAL A 540 -1.43 14.84 -4.22
N PRO A 541 -1.77 13.97 -5.19
CA PRO A 541 -1.83 12.52 -4.96
C PRO A 541 -0.48 11.96 -4.50
N LEU A 542 -0.49 11.08 -3.51
CA LEU A 542 0.71 10.52 -2.87
C LEU A 542 1.78 10.05 -3.86
N GLU A 543 1.37 9.34 -4.91
CA GLU A 543 2.26 8.76 -5.92
C GLU A 543 2.97 9.82 -6.79
N GLN A 544 2.48 11.06 -6.81
CA GLN A 544 3.10 12.17 -7.54
C GLN A 544 3.98 13.05 -6.64
N MET A 545 3.79 13.00 -5.33
CA MET A 545 4.46 13.89 -4.38
C MET A 545 5.99 13.79 -4.46
N ALA A 546 6.55 12.59 -4.59
CA ALA A 546 8.00 12.40 -4.71
C ALA A 546 8.58 13.15 -5.93
N SER A 547 7.91 13.05 -7.08
CA SER A 547 8.34 13.74 -8.30
C SER A 547 8.27 15.27 -8.18
N ILE A 548 7.25 15.78 -7.46
CA ILE A 548 7.11 17.21 -7.19
C ILE A 548 8.20 17.68 -6.24
N LEU A 549 8.50 16.92 -5.18
CA LEU A 549 9.59 17.25 -4.26
C LEU A 549 10.91 17.33 -5.01
N VAL A 550 11.27 16.33 -5.82
CA VAL A 550 12.47 16.36 -6.66
C VAL A 550 12.51 17.63 -7.51
N ARG A 551 11.42 17.94 -8.23
CA ARG A 551 11.36 19.13 -9.09
C ARG A 551 11.55 20.43 -8.30
N LEU A 552 10.93 20.56 -7.14
CA LEU A 552 11.03 21.77 -6.31
C LEU A 552 12.44 21.95 -5.75
N VAL A 553 13.10 20.87 -5.31
CA VAL A 553 14.45 20.97 -4.74
C VAL A 553 15.53 21.13 -5.82
N THR A 554 15.30 20.70 -7.07
CA THR A 554 16.29 20.79 -8.17
C THR A 554 16.08 21.96 -9.15
N HIS A 555 14.87 22.52 -9.27
CA HIS A 555 14.56 23.57 -10.25
C HIS A 555 13.79 24.74 -9.62
N ASN A 556 14.25 25.97 -9.84
CA ASN A 556 13.73 27.20 -9.22
C ASN A 556 12.65 27.94 -10.07
N ASP A 557 12.03 27.30 -11.05
CA ASP A 557 11.14 28.02 -11.98
C ASP A 557 9.65 27.95 -11.57
N GLU A 558 9.15 29.07 -11.04
CA GLU A 558 7.73 29.31 -10.74
C GLU A 558 6.82 29.36 -12.00
N SER A 559 7.35 29.23 -13.21
CA SER A 559 6.60 29.47 -14.45
C SER A 559 5.86 28.26 -15.05
N THR A 560 5.83 27.10 -14.39
CA THR A 560 5.29 25.86 -15.00
C THR A 560 4.33 25.07 -14.09
N LEU A 561 3.50 25.78 -13.31
CA LEU A 561 2.57 25.18 -12.34
C LEU A 561 1.08 25.47 -12.62
N LEU A 562 0.66 25.46 -13.88
CA LEU A 562 -0.76 25.34 -14.28
C LEU A 562 -0.98 24.12 -15.16
#